data_AF-A0A0J7KNN3-F1
#
_entry.id   AF-A0A0J7KNN3-F1
#
_cell.length_a   1.000
_cell.length_b   1.000
_cell.length_c   1.000
_cell.angle_alpha   90.00
_cell.angle_beta   90.00
_cell.angle_gamma   90.00
#
_symmetry.space_group_name_H-M   'P 1'
#
loop_
_entity.id
_entity.type
_entity.pdbx_description
1 polymer ?
#
loop_
_entity_poly.entity_id
_entity_poly.type
_entity_poly.pdbx_seq_one_letter_code
_entity_poly.pdbx_strand_id
1 'polypeptide(L)'
;MHIELIYPEPGFVEIDPDHLWRIIVKVIKDTLKGKHIMDVSCASATGIFDPFTMEWADWALHILKLPRNIFPEVVDTAGNFGIIPESVFGAEIPIYCSMADQAASLFGSGCFKPSDLKVTMGTGTFVNVNTGWEPHASIA
;
A
#
# COMPACT_ATOMS: atom_id res chain seq x y z
N MET A 1 11.59 9.58 -19.02
CA MET A 1 11.29 8.13 -19.08
C MET A 1 11.19 7.72 -20.54
N HIS A 2 12.07 6.83 -21.04
CA HIS A 2 11.97 6.30 -22.40
C HIS A 2 11.27 4.95 -22.32
N ILE A 3 10.06 4.85 -22.88
CA ILE A 3 9.29 3.60 -22.96
C ILE A 3 9.33 3.15 -24.41
N GLU A 4 9.84 1.94 -24.67
CA GLU A 4 9.89 1.36 -26.00
C GLU A 4 8.62 0.54 -26.26
N LEU A 5 7.92 0.87 -27.33
CA LEU A 5 6.68 0.20 -27.74
C LEU A 5 7.02 -0.94 -28.71
N ILE A 6 6.48 -2.14 -28.47
CA ILE A 6 6.93 -3.38 -29.15
C ILE A 6 5.87 -3.94 -30.12
N TYR A 7 4.82 -3.16 -30.39
CA TYR A 7 3.76 -3.51 -31.34
C TYR A 7 4.28 -3.37 -32.80
N PRO A 8 3.94 -4.26 -33.77
CA PRO A 8 2.80 -5.17 -33.81
C PRO A 8 3.15 -6.63 -34.22
N GLU A 9 4.04 -7.33 -33.53
CA GLU A 9 4.25 -8.76 -33.81
C GLU A 9 3.25 -9.65 -33.04
N PRO A 10 2.70 -10.73 -33.65
CA PRO A 10 1.80 -11.64 -32.95
C PRO A 10 2.44 -12.22 -31.67
N GLY A 11 1.78 -12.02 -30.53
CA GLY A 11 2.28 -12.44 -29.21
C GLY A 11 2.97 -11.34 -28.40
N PHE A 12 3.15 -10.14 -28.96
CA PHE A 12 3.73 -8.99 -28.27
C PHE A 12 2.64 -8.12 -27.60
N VAL A 13 2.97 -7.56 -26.44
CA VAL A 13 2.20 -6.53 -25.75
C VAL A 13 2.75 -5.14 -26.08
N GLU A 14 1.98 -4.09 -25.84
CA GLU A 14 2.34 -2.70 -26.15
C GLU A 14 3.69 -2.29 -25.52
N ILE A 15 4.01 -2.79 -24.32
CA ILE A 15 5.24 -2.51 -23.56
C ILE A 15 5.76 -3.83 -22.96
N ASP A 16 7.08 -4.07 -22.97
CA ASP A 16 7.69 -5.20 -22.27
C ASP A 16 7.31 -5.15 -20.76
N PRO A 17 6.58 -6.14 -20.25
CA PRO A 17 6.11 -6.14 -18.86
C PRO A 17 7.27 -6.18 -17.86
N ASP A 18 8.39 -6.84 -18.20
CA ASP A 18 9.56 -6.87 -17.34
C ASP A 18 10.27 -5.52 -17.33
N HIS A 19 10.31 -4.83 -18.47
CA HIS A 19 10.83 -3.46 -18.54
C HIS A 19 9.99 -2.50 -17.70
N LEU A 20 8.66 -2.56 -17.83
CA LEU A 20 7.74 -1.77 -17.02
C LEU A 20 7.92 -2.04 -15.53
N TRP A 21 7.97 -3.32 -15.14
CA TRP A 21 8.19 -3.73 -13.75
C TRP A 21 9.51 -3.19 -13.19
N ARG A 22 10.61 -3.31 -13.94
CA ARG A 22 11.92 -2.77 -13.54
C ARG A 22 11.88 -1.26 -13.32
N ILE A 23 11.18 -0.51 -14.17
CA ILE A 23 11.04 0.94 -14.01
C ILE A 23 10.24 1.26 -12.74
N ILE A 24 9.10 0.60 -12.52
CA ILE A 24 8.26 0.81 -11.34
C ILE A 24 9.07 0.55 -10.06
N VAL A 25 9.75 -0.60 -9.98
CA VAL A 25 10.58 -0.95 -8.83
C VAL A 25 11.71 0.06 -8.61
N LYS A 26 12.35 0.51 -9.69
CA LYS A 26 13.40 1.53 -9.59
C LYS A 26 12.86 2.84 -9.03
N VAL A 27 11.75 3.35 -9.56
CA VAL A 27 11.13 4.60 -9.09
C VAL A 27 10.76 4.50 -7.63
N ILE A 28 10.16 3.39 -7.20
CA ILE A 28 9.82 3.15 -5.78
C ILE A 28 11.08 3.18 -4.92
N LYS A 29 12.13 2.44 -5.29
CA LYS A 29 13.40 2.39 -4.54
C LYS A 29 14.08 3.75 -4.42
N ASP A 30 14.14 4.49 -5.53
CA ASP A 30 14.75 5.82 -5.58
C ASP A 30 13.94 6.82 -4.73
N THR A 31 12.60 6.75 -4.81
CA THR A 31 11.68 7.59 -4.04
C THR A 31 11.84 7.36 -2.53
N LEU A 32 11.83 6.10 -2.11
CA LEU A 32 11.93 5.70 -0.71
C LEU A 32 13.37 5.78 -0.16
N LYS A 33 14.38 6.04 -1.02
CA LYS A 33 15.81 6.09 -0.64
C LYS A 33 16.26 4.85 0.13
N GLY A 34 15.79 3.67 -0.29
CA GLY A 34 16.12 2.39 0.34
C GLY A 34 15.41 2.11 1.67
N LYS A 35 14.50 2.97 2.13
CA LYS A 35 13.62 2.66 3.26
C LYS A 35 12.73 1.46 2.93
N HIS A 36 12.63 0.53 3.86
CA HIS A 36 11.72 -0.61 3.78
C HIS A 36 10.56 -0.38 4.75
N ILE A 37 9.55 0.36 4.28
CA ILE A 37 8.43 0.86 5.08
C ILE A 37 7.09 0.45 4.48
N MET A 38 6.05 0.40 5.30
CA MET A 38 4.67 0.12 4.91
C MET A 38 3.72 0.92 5.80
N ASP A 39 2.67 1.50 5.24
CA ASP A 39 1.66 2.17 6.05
C ASP A 39 0.80 1.18 6.83
N VAL A 40 0.26 1.63 7.97
CA VAL A 40 -0.58 0.82 8.86
C VAL A 40 -1.83 0.25 8.16
N SER A 41 -2.43 0.95 7.20
CA SER A 41 -3.64 0.48 6.52
C SER A 41 -3.34 -0.71 5.58
N CYS A 42 -2.19 -0.69 4.90
CA CYS A 42 -1.70 -1.82 4.11
C CYS A 42 -1.22 -2.96 5.01
N ALA A 43 -0.51 -2.65 6.10
CA ALA A 43 -0.04 -3.65 7.06
C ALA A 43 -1.22 -4.46 7.64
N SER A 44 -2.33 -3.78 7.97
CA SER A 44 -3.55 -4.39 8.51
C SER A 44 -4.20 -5.42 7.57
N ALA A 45 -3.96 -5.33 6.25
CA ALA A 45 -4.49 -6.26 5.26
C ALA A 45 -3.62 -7.52 5.05
N THR A 46 -2.46 -7.61 5.70
CA THR A 46 -1.52 -8.74 5.54
C THR A 46 -1.97 -10.02 6.25
N GLY A 47 -2.84 -9.90 7.25
CA GLY A 47 -3.19 -11.01 8.17
C GLY A 47 -2.10 -11.38 9.18
N ILE A 48 -0.98 -10.65 9.20
CA ILE A 48 0.14 -10.87 10.14
C ILE A 48 0.31 -9.68 11.10
N PHE A 49 -0.09 -8.48 10.70
CA PHE A 49 -0.07 -7.30 11.58
C PHE A 49 -1.19 -7.39 12.63
N ASP A 50 -0.86 -7.13 13.89
CA ASP A 50 -1.82 -7.06 14.99
C ASP A 50 -2.20 -5.60 15.26
N PRO A 51 -3.44 -5.17 14.93
CA PRO A 51 -3.87 -3.80 15.12
C PRO A 51 -4.11 -3.41 16.59
N PHE A 52 -4.17 -4.37 17.52
CA PHE A 52 -4.30 -4.08 18.95
C PHE A 52 -2.97 -3.71 19.59
N THR A 53 -1.88 -4.29 19.09
CA THR A 53 -0.52 -4.01 19.58
C THR A 53 0.28 -3.10 18.65
N MET A 54 -0.23 -2.84 17.44
CA MET A 54 0.41 -2.05 16.39
C MET A 54 1.77 -2.62 15.95
N GLU A 55 1.89 -3.95 15.96
CA GLU A 55 3.13 -4.68 15.71
C GLU A 55 2.90 -5.89 14.80
N TRP A 56 3.97 -6.39 14.18
CA TRP A 56 3.92 -7.69 13.51
C TRP A 56 3.71 -8.81 14.54
N ALA A 57 2.71 -9.67 14.32
CA ALA A 57 2.32 -10.70 15.27
C ALA A 57 3.34 -11.86 15.33
N ASP A 58 4.22 -11.85 16.33
CA ASP A 58 5.30 -12.83 16.47
C ASP A 58 4.80 -14.28 16.54
N TRP A 59 3.61 -14.52 17.10
CA TRP A 59 3.01 -15.86 17.13
C TRP A 59 2.70 -16.38 15.70
N ALA A 60 2.22 -15.51 14.82
CA ALA A 60 1.91 -15.87 13.43
C ALA A 60 3.22 -16.12 12.65
N LEU A 61 4.23 -15.25 12.86
CA LEU A 61 5.56 -15.41 12.29
C LEU A 61 6.19 -16.75 12.68
N HIS A 62 6.06 -17.16 13.95
CA HIS A 62 6.59 -18.43 14.45
C HIS A 62 5.91 -19.63 13.79
N ILE A 63 4.57 -19.63 13.70
CA ILE A 63 3.79 -20.72 13.08
C ILE A 63 4.12 -20.86 11.59
N LEU A 64 4.22 -19.74 10.87
CA LEU A 64 4.52 -19.71 9.45
C LEU A 64 6.02 -19.86 9.13
N LYS A 65 6.88 -19.87 10.16
CA LYS A 65 8.34 -19.91 10.05
C LYS A 65 8.90 -18.75 9.19
N LEU A 66 8.33 -17.56 9.36
CA LEU A 66 8.74 -16.35 8.64
C LEU A 66 9.71 -15.54 9.51
N PRO A 67 10.89 -15.17 8.99
CA PRO A 67 11.84 -14.35 9.73
C PRO A 67 11.37 -12.89 9.84
N ARG A 68 11.34 -12.33 11.04
CA ARG A 68 10.79 -10.97 11.30
C ARG A 68 11.44 -9.86 10.47
N ASN A 69 12.72 -9.99 10.15
CA ASN A 69 13.49 -8.96 9.42
C ASN A 69 13.11 -8.81 7.94
N ILE A 70 12.27 -9.69 7.37
CA ILE A 70 11.75 -9.51 6.00
C ILE A 70 10.54 -8.58 5.95
N PHE A 71 9.98 -8.22 7.11
CA PHE A 71 8.83 -7.33 7.18
C PHE A 71 9.30 -5.87 7.21
N PRO A 72 8.56 -4.95 6.56
CA PRO A 72 8.86 -3.53 6.60
C PRO A 72 8.60 -2.93 7.98
N GLU A 73 9.26 -1.81 8.26
CA GLU A 73 8.86 -0.93 9.36
C GLU A 73 7.45 -0.38 9.07
N VAL A 74 6.55 -0.52 10.04
CA VAL A 74 5.18 0.01 9.92
C VAL A 74 5.19 1.49 10.31
N VAL A 75 4.67 2.33 9.43
CA VAL A 75 4.61 3.79 9.61
C VAL A 75 3.18 4.29 9.50
N ASP A 76 2.95 5.55 9.89
CA ASP A 76 1.66 6.20 9.69
C ASP A 76 1.32 6.31 8.19
N THR A 77 0.03 6.37 7.89
CA THR A 77 -0.55 6.54 6.55
C THR A 77 -0.22 7.91 5.97
N ALA A 78 -0.11 8.94 6.81
CA ALA A 78 0.27 10.29 6.44
C ALA A 78 1.64 10.66 7.04
N GLY A 79 2.59 11.03 6.19
CA GLY A 79 3.97 11.31 6.60
C GLY A 79 4.88 11.53 5.41
N ASN A 80 6.15 11.87 5.62
CA ASN A 80 7.09 12.03 4.50
C ASN A 80 7.72 10.68 4.11
N PHE A 81 7.23 10.08 3.03
CA PHE A 81 7.71 8.79 2.53
C PHE A 81 8.94 8.94 1.64
N GLY A 82 9.08 10.09 0.97
CA GLY A 82 10.16 10.33 0.03
C GLY A 82 9.80 11.35 -1.04
N ILE A 83 10.69 11.48 -2.02
CA ILE A 83 10.53 12.41 -3.13
C ILE A 83 10.80 11.63 -4.42
N ILE A 84 9.83 11.64 -5.33
CA ILE A 84 10.02 11.10 -6.67
C ILE A 84 11.05 11.98 -7.39
N PRO A 85 12.11 11.40 -7.97
CA PRO A 85 13.15 12.17 -8.66
C PRO A 85 12.60 12.97 -9.86
N GLU A 86 13.17 14.15 -10.10
CA GLU A 86 12.87 15.00 -11.26
C GLU A 86 12.98 14.25 -12.59
N SER A 87 13.88 13.28 -12.69
CA SER A 87 14.09 12.45 -13.89
C SER A 87 12.87 11.65 -14.32
N VAL A 88 11.86 11.49 -13.45
CA VAL A 88 10.61 10.78 -13.74
C VAL A 88 9.58 11.70 -14.38
N PHE A 89 9.28 12.85 -13.75
CA PHE A 89 8.17 13.74 -14.13
C PHE A 89 8.58 15.14 -14.59
N GLY A 90 9.88 15.43 -14.66
CA GLY A 90 10.40 16.78 -14.93
C GLY A 90 10.27 17.74 -13.74
N ALA A 91 9.89 17.22 -12.56
CA ALA A 91 9.86 17.93 -11.29
C ALA A 91 10.01 16.92 -10.14
N GLU A 92 10.59 17.36 -9.03
CA GLU A 92 10.57 16.60 -7.78
C GLU A 92 9.15 16.58 -7.21
N ILE A 93 8.61 15.39 -6.92
CA ILE A 93 7.25 15.24 -6.38
C ILE A 93 7.32 14.56 -5.01
N PRO A 94 6.98 15.25 -3.91
CA PRO A 94 6.97 14.63 -2.59
C PRO A 94 5.80 13.65 -2.42
N ILE A 95 6.04 12.53 -1.72
CA ILE A 95 5.03 11.55 -1.36
C ILE A 95 4.71 11.70 0.13
N TYR A 96 3.49 12.19 0.40
CA TYR A 96 3.02 12.46 1.76
C TYR A 96 2.03 11.44 2.31
N CYS A 97 1.58 10.49 1.49
CA CYS A 97 0.55 9.55 1.88
C CYS A 97 0.73 8.22 1.15
N SER A 98 0.56 7.13 1.88
CA SER A 98 0.37 5.77 1.37
C SER A 98 -0.80 5.18 2.13
N MET A 99 -1.79 4.65 1.41
CA MET A 99 -3.02 4.13 2.01
C MET A 99 -3.60 3.00 1.15
N ALA A 100 -4.11 1.95 1.80
CA ALA A 100 -4.84 0.87 1.14
C ALA A 100 -6.11 1.39 0.46
N ASP A 101 -6.52 0.76 -0.63
CA ASP A 101 -7.62 1.19 -1.50
C ASP A 101 -8.96 1.38 -0.76
N GLN A 102 -9.36 0.44 0.10
CA GLN A 102 -10.62 0.52 0.84
C GLN A 102 -10.57 1.60 1.94
N ALA A 103 -9.42 1.77 2.60
CA ALA A 103 -9.22 2.85 3.56
C ALA A 103 -9.24 4.22 2.85
N ALA A 104 -8.60 4.32 1.68
CA ALA A 104 -8.60 5.52 0.84
C ALA A 104 -9.99 5.86 0.32
N SER A 105 -10.78 4.85 -0.06
CA SER A 105 -12.19 5.02 -0.47
C SER A 105 -13.06 5.56 0.67
N LEU A 106 -12.90 5.02 1.89
CA LEU A 106 -13.59 5.50 3.09
C LEU A 106 -13.21 6.97 3.39
N PHE A 107 -11.91 7.27 3.40
CA PHE A 107 -11.39 8.63 3.64
C PHE A 107 -11.86 9.63 2.57
N GLY A 108 -11.70 9.29 1.29
CA GLY A 108 -12.09 10.13 0.15
C GLY A 108 -13.59 10.37 0.04
N SER A 109 -14.41 9.52 0.68
CA SER A 109 -15.86 9.70 0.80
C SER A 109 -16.27 10.65 1.94
N GLY A 110 -15.31 11.19 2.70
CA GLY A 110 -15.59 12.10 3.81
C GLY A 110 -16.04 11.41 5.11
N CYS A 111 -15.81 10.09 5.24
CA CYS A 111 -16.23 9.29 6.39
C CYS A 111 -15.30 9.49 7.61
N PHE A 112 -15.27 10.70 8.16
CA PHE A 112 -14.33 11.10 9.21
C PHE A 112 -14.84 10.88 10.63
N LYS A 113 -16.13 10.60 10.81
CA LYS A 113 -16.73 10.42 12.13
C LYS A 113 -16.92 8.93 12.44
N PRO A 114 -16.83 8.53 13.71
CA PRO A 114 -17.24 7.20 14.11
C PRO A 114 -18.66 6.90 13.62
N SER A 115 -18.88 5.66 13.18
CA SER A 115 -20.11 5.16 12.53
C SER A 115 -20.39 5.66 11.11
N ASP A 116 -19.54 6.53 10.53
CA ASP A 116 -19.60 6.76 9.08
C ASP A 116 -19.26 5.45 8.36
N LEU A 117 -20.00 5.16 7.28
CA LEU A 117 -19.79 3.96 6.48
C LEU A 117 -19.61 4.26 5.00
N LYS A 118 -18.85 3.41 4.33
CA LYS A 118 -18.72 3.38 2.88
C LYS A 118 -18.92 1.97 2.38
N VAL A 119 -19.67 1.85 1.28
CA VAL A 119 -19.82 0.60 0.53
C VAL A 119 -19.16 0.77 -0.84
N THR A 120 -18.25 -0.12 -1.18
CA THR A 120 -17.66 -0.26 -2.52
C THR A 120 -18.34 -1.45 -3.21
N MET A 121 -19.11 -1.19 -4.27
CA MET A 121 -19.86 -2.21 -5.01
C MET A 121 -19.19 -2.47 -6.37
N GLY A 122 -18.65 -3.67 -6.54
CA GLY A 122 -18.11 -4.18 -7.80
C GLY A 122 -18.42 -5.67 -7.94
N THR A 123 -17.51 -6.45 -8.55
CA THR A 123 -17.64 -7.92 -8.58
C THR A 123 -17.67 -8.50 -7.16
N GLY A 124 -16.89 -7.92 -6.24
CA GLY A 124 -17.04 -8.08 -4.79
C GLY A 124 -17.71 -6.85 -4.16
N THR A 125 -18.23 -7.00 -2.94
CA THR A 125 -18.76 -5.89 -2.14
C THR A 125 -17.99 -5.78 -0.83
N PHE A 126 -17.47 -4.58 -0.55
CA PHE A 126 -16.75 -4.26 0.67
C PHE A 126 -17.51 -3.20 1.45
N VAL A 127 -17.71 -3.43 2.74
CA VAL A 127 -18.32 -2.48 3.68
C VAL A 127 -17.24 -2.06 4.66
N ASN A 128 -16.95 -0.77 4.71
CA ASN A 128 -16.00 -0.17 5.64
C ASN A 128 -16.76 0.75 6.58
N VAL A 129 -16.51 0.61 7.88
CA VAL A 129 -17.08 1.45 8.94
C VAL A 129 -15.93 2.10 9.68
N ASN A 130 -16.00 3.41 9.87
CA ASN A 130 -15.09 4.12 10.75
C ASN A 130 -15.49 3.85 12.21
N THR A 131 -14.64 3.15 12.97
CA THR A 131 -14.92 2.82 14.38
C THR A 131 -14.27 3.80 15.37
N GLY A 132 -13.61 4.84 14.88
CA GLY A 132 -12.87 5.79 15.71
C GLY A 132 -11.47 5.28 16.06
N TRP A 133 -11.07 5.45 17.32
CA TRP A 133 -9.68 5.30 17.77
C TRP A 133 -9.33 3.92 18.30
N GLU A 134 -10.33 3.05 18.50
CA GLU A 134 -10.13 1.74 19.09
C GLU A 134 -10.46 0.65 18.06
N PRO A 135 -9.58 -0.34 17.85
CA PRO A 135 -9.92 -1.51 17.05
C PRO A 135 -10.93 -2.37 17.81
N HIS A 136 -11.89 -2.95 17.08
CA HIS A 136 -12.88 -3.87 17.64
C HIS A 136 -12.54 -5.30 17.22
N ALA A 137 -12.44 -6.20 18.20
CA ALA A 137 -12.31 -7.62 17.90
C ALA A 137 -13.65 -8.12 17.32
N SER A 138 -13.58 -8.82 16.20
CA SER A 138 -14.73 -9.58 15.72
C SER A 138 -14.93 -10.77 16.67
N ILE A 139 -15.95 -10.71 17.52
CA ILE A 139 -16.44 -11.90 18.21
C ILE A 139 -17.31 -12.62 17.18
N ALA A 140 -16.70 -13.56 16.45
CA ALA A 140 -17.47 -14.55 15.70
C ALA A 140 -18.06 -15.58 16.67
#